data_AF-A0A0S4KM07-F1
#
_entry.id   AF-A0A0S4KM07-F1
#
_cell.length_a   1.000
_cell.length_b   1.000
_cell.length_c   1.000
_cell.angle_alpha   90.00
_cell.angle_beta   90.00
_cell.angle_gamma   90.00
#
_symmetry.space_group_name_H-M   'P 1'
#
loop_
_entity.id
_entity.type
_entity.pdbx_description
1 polymer ?
#
loop_
_entity_poly.entity_id
_entity_poly.type
_entity_poly.pdbx_seq_one_letter_code
_entity_poly.pdbx_strand_id
1 'polypeptide(L)'
;MNAQPLTGIKKVYFWTGAILPLVSSFGYLLAPSGTVQHFNGEVNNTSKFWCSVVASGDLVVSYLMLSGIFTKSTEVRQLVIRAYWLFSLFHFGAFWFWHNVGDRHRNGLMYPAAMIATTAALLAWGK
;
A
#
# COMPACT_ATOMS: atom_id res chain seq x y z
N MET A 1 17.25 18.81 16.07
CA MET A 1 17.63 18.18 14.78
C MET A 1 16.90 18.90 13.66
N ASN A 2 17.64 19.49 12.71
CA ASN A 2 17.05 20.35 11.67
C ASN A 2 16.35 19.52 10.60
N ALA A 3 15.04 19.76 10.46
CA ALA A 3 14.18 19.13 9.48
C ALA A 3 14.63 19.49 8.06
N GLN A 4 15.15 18.52 7.30
CA GLN A 4 15.36 18.76 5.88
C GLN A 4 14.02 18.78 5.15
N PRO A 5 13.76 19.76 4.28
CA PRO A 5 12.58 19.76 3.43
C PRO A 5 12.59 18.49 2.56
N LEU A 6 11.40 17.92 2.31
CA LEU A 6 11.28 16.77 1.41
C LEU A 6 11.73 17.17 0.00
N THR A 7 12.65 16.40 -0.57
CA THR A 7 13.00 16.51 -1.99
C THR A 7 11.78 16.16 -2.86
N GLY A 8 11.77 16.62 -4.12
CA GLY A 8 10.64 16.40 -5.04
C GLY A 8 10.23 14.92 -5.13
N ILE A 9 11.20 14.01 -5.29
CA ILE A 9 10.94 12.57 -5.41
C ILE A 9 10.39 11.95 -4.12
N LYS A 10 10.85 12.40 -2.95
CA LYS A 10 10.32 11.94 -1.66
C LYS A 10 8.88 12.41 -1.48
N LYS A 11 8.56 13.66 -1.87
CA LYS A 11 7.17 14.15 -1.85
C LYS A 11 6.28 13.29 -2.74
N VAL A 12 6.71 12.96 -3.95
CA VAL A 12 5.96 12.08 -4.84
C VAL A 12 5.71 10.72 -4.19
N TYR A 13 6.75 10.09 -3.63
CA TYR A 13 6.61 8.81 -2.92
C TYR A 13 5.60 8.85 -1.77
N PHE A 14 5.66 9.89 -0.92
CA PHE A 14 4.70 10.03 0.17
C PHE A 14 3.28 10.31 -0.33
N TRP A 15 3.10 11.15 -1.35
CA TRP A 15 1.79 11.43 -1.93
C TRP A 15 1.18 10.21 -2.63
N THR A 16 1.97 9.44 -3.38
CA THR A 16 1.47 8.23 -4.04
C THR A 16 1.08 7.18 -3.02
N GLY A 17 1.90 6.95 -1.99
CA GLY A 17 1.56 6.05 -0.88
C GLY A 17 0.43 6.56 0.00
N ALA A 18 0.10 7.85 -0.03
CA ALA A 18 -1.07 8.41 0.63
C ALA A 18 -2.36 8.21 -0.18
N ILE A 19 -2.31 8.42 -1.51
CA ILE A 19 -3.50 8.48 -2.36
C ILE A 19 -3.91 7.11 -2.89
N LEU A 20 -2.95 6.29 -3.35
CA LEU A 20 -3.28 5.02 -4.02
C LEU A 20 -4.05 4.04 -3.11
N PRO A 21 -3.68 3.85 -1.83
CA PRO A 21 -4.45 2.97 -0.95
C PRO A 21 -5.88 3.47 -0.66
N LEU A 22 -6.15 4.77 -0.80
CA LEU A 22 -7.53 5.28 -0.64
C LEU A 22 -8.44 4.75 -1.75
N VAL A 23 -7.94 4.67 -2.99
CA VAL A 23 -8.72 4.18 -4.13
C VAL A 23 -9.10 2.71 -3.92
N SER A 24 -8.18 1.86 -3.47
CA SER A 24 -8.47 0.47 -3.13
C SER A 24 -9.42 0.36 -1.94
N SER A 25 -9.22 1.17 -0.89
CA SER A 25 -10.11 1.24 0.28
C SER A 25 -11.56 1.50 -0.11
N PHE A 26 -11.80 2.47 -1.01
CA PHE A 26 -13.16 2.77 -1.47
C PHE A 26 -13.80 1.59 -2.19
N GLY A 27 -13.04 0.86 -3.02
CA GLY A 27 -13.53 -0.36 -3.66
C GLY A 27 -13.94 -1.41 -2.64
N TYR A 28 -13.04 -1.71 -1.68
CA TYR A 28 -13.28 -2.70 -0.64
C TYR A 28 -14.45 -2.35 0.29
N LEU A 29 -14.67 -1.07 0.59
CA LEU A 29 -15.74 -0.63 1.50
C LEU A 29 -17.09 -0.46 0.81
N LEU A 30 -17.12 0.12 -0.39
CA LEU A 30 -18.37 0.44 -1.09
C LEU A 30 -18.90 -0.73 -1.92
N ALA A 31 -18.02 -1.58 -2.43
CA ALA A 31 -18.38 -2.68 -3.31
C ALA A 31 -17.59 -3.97 -3.02
N PRO A 32 -17.55 -4.48 -1.77
CA PRO A 32 -16.72 -5.64 -1.40
C PRO A 32 -17.00 -6.87 -2.27
N SER A 33 -18.27 -7.17 -2.54
CA SER A 33 -18.64 -8.30 -3.43
C SER A 33 -18.09 -8.13 -4.84
N GLY A 34 -18.17 -6.92 -5.40
CA GLY A 34 -17.69 -6.61 -6.74
C GLY A 34 -16.16 -6.67 -6.82
N THR A 35 -15.46 -6.23 -5.78
CA THR A 35 -14.00 -6.35 -5.69
C THR A 35 -13.57 -7.81 -5.59
N VAL A 36 -14.25 -8.63 -4.78
CA VAL A 36 -13.96 -10.07 -4.68
C VAL A 36 -14.16 -10.74 -6.05
N GLN A 37 -15.26 -10.45 -6.75
CA GLN A 37 -15.52 -10.97 -8.10
C GLN A 37 -14.50 -10.50 -9.14
N HIS A 38 -14.08 -9.23 -9.07
CA HIS A 38 -13.08 -8.68 -9.97
C HIS A 38 -11.76 -9.47 -9.92
N PHE A 39 -11.40 -9.98 -8.75
CA PHE A 39 -10.23 -10.84 -8.51
C PHE A 39 -10.56 -12.34 -8.58
N ASN A 40 -11.67 -12.73 -9.21
CA ASN A 40 -12.13 -14.12 -9.35
C ASN A 40 -12.28 -14.88 -8.01
N GLY A 41 -12.48 -14.16 -6.91
CA GLY A 41 -12.70 -14.76 -5.60
C GLY A 41 -14.15 -15.20 -5.40
N GLU A 42 -14.36 -16.12 -4.47
CA GLU A 42 -15.70 -16.52 -4.03
C GLU A 42 -16.29 -15.47 -3.09
N VAL A 43 -17.49 -14.98 -3.41
CA VAL A 43 -18.20 -14.02 -2.57
C VAL A 43 -18.88 -14.74 -1.41
N ASN A 44 -18.33 -14.58 -0.21
CA ASN A 44 -18.89 -15.09 1.04
C ASN A 44 -18.61 -14.10 2.18
N ASN A 45 -19.12 -14.37 3.39
CA ASN A 45 -18.96 -13.46 4.52
C ASN A 45 -17.49 -13.27 4.90
N THR A 46 -16.67 -14.32 4.75
CA THR A 46 -15.24 -14.29 5.03
C THR A 46 -14.50 -13.37 4.05
N SER A 47 -14.76 -13.47 2.74
CA SER A 47 -14.10 -12.62 1.74
C SER A 47 -14.49 -11.15 1.87
N LYS A 48 -15.76 -10.85 2.20
CA LYS A 48 -16.23 -9.49 2.50
C LYS A 48 -15.60 -8.91 3.77
N PHE A 49 -15.45 -9.73 4.82
CA PHE A 49 -14.76 -9.32 6.04
C PHE A 49 -13.30 -8.97 5.74
N TRP A 50 -12.60 -9.79 4.95
CA TRP A 50 -11.23 -9.49 4.53
C TRP A 50 -11.10 -8.19 3.73
N CYS A 51 -12.07 -7.84 2.89
CA CYS A 51 -12.09 -6.52 2.24
C CYS A 51 -12.05 -5.37 3.27
N SER A 52 -12.81 -5.49 4.36
CA SER A 52 -12.82 -4.48 5.43
C SER A 52 -11.49 -4.41 6.17
N VAL A 53 -10.85 -5.55 6.42
CA VAL A 53 -9.52 -5.62 7.03
C VAL A 53 -8.47 -4.96 6.12
N VAL A 54 -8.47 -5.28 4.83
CA VAL A 54 -7.55 -4.67 3.86
C VAL A 54 -7.78 -3.17 3.76
N ALA A 55 -9.03 -2.72 3.66
CA ALA A 55 -9.37 -1.29 3.65
C ALA A 55 -8.88 -0.56 4.91
N SER A 56 -8.98 -1.19 6.09
CA SER A 56 -8.46 -0.58 7.32
C SER A 56 -6.94 -0.40 7.28
N GLY A 57 -6.20 -1.39 6.74
CA GLY A 57 -4.75 -1.29 6.54
C GLY A 57 -4.38 -0.19 5.55
N ASP A 58 -5.09 -0.12 4.43
CA ASP A 58 -4.92 0.92 3.41
C ASP A 58 -5.13 2.33 4.02
N LEU A 59 -6.20 2.56 4.78
CA LEU A 59 -6.48 3.84 5.44
C LEU A 59 -5.38 4.23 6.46
N VAL A 60 -4.92 3.28 7.26
CA VAL A 60 -3.83 3.51 8.24
C VAL A 60 -2.55 3.92 7.51
N VAL A 61 -2.20 3.21 6.44
CA VAL A 61 -1.01 3.53 5.63
C VAL A 61 -1.15 4.89 4.97
N SER A 62 -2.31 5.20 4.39
CA SER A 62 -2.59 6.50 3.81
C SER A 62 -2.36 7.63 4.83
N TYR A 63 -2.86 7.45 6.05
CA TYR A 63 -2.64 8.39 7.15
C TYR A 63 -1.16 8.51 7.54
N LEU A 64 -0.44 7.40 7.66
CA LEU A 64 0.99 7.41 7.99
C LEU A 64 1.80 8.13 6.91
N MET A 65 1.50 7.87 5.64
CA MET A 65 2.17 8.50 4.50
C MET A 65 1.89 10.01 4.46
N LEU A 66 0.66 10.46 4.71
CA LEU A 66 0.34 11.89 4.90
C LEU A 66 1.11 12.48 6.08
N SER A 67 1.18 11.77 7.21
CA SER A 67 1.95 12.21 8.38
C SER A 67 3.43 12.39 8.05
N GLY A 68 4.00 11.54 7.18
CA GLY A 68 5.36 11.68 6.66
C GLY A 68 5.60 12.94 5.83
N ILE A 69 4.57 13.44 5.14
CA ILE A 69 4.62 14.71 4.37
C ILE A 69 4.73 15.90 5.31
N PHE A 70 3.87 15.95 6.32
CA PHE A 70 3.69 17.13 7.18
C PHE A 70 4.62 17.15 8.40
N THR A 71 5.16 16.00 8.81
CA THR A 71 6.12 15.94 9.92
C THR A 71 7.43 16.64 9.57
N LYS A 72 8.07 17.18 10.60
CA LYS A 72 9.42 17.77 10.53
C LYS A 72 10.50 16.81 11.06
N SER A 73 10.13 15.70 11.71
CA SER A 73 11.12 14.72 12.20
C SER A 73 11.56 13.77 11.10
N THR A 74 12.87 13.66 10.92
CA THR A 74 13.48 12.65 10.03
C THR A 74 13.21 11.24 10.55
N GLU A 75 13.24 11.01 11.88
CA GLU A 75 12.97 9.69 12.45
C GLU A 75 11.54 9.24 12.15
N VAL A 76 10.55 10.13 12.30
CA VAL A 76 9.16 9.83 11.97
C VAL A 76 9.01 9.44 10.50
N ARG A 77 9.69 10.16 9.58
CA ARG A 77 9.66 9.81 8.15
C ARG A 77 10.28 8.44 7.87
N GLN A 78 11.42 8.13 8.49
CA GLN A 78 12.05 6.81 8.35
C GLN A 78 11.13 5.70 8.87
N LEU A 79 10.49 5.91 10.01
CA LEU A 79 9.51 4.96 10.56
C LEU A 79 8.31 4.75 9.64
N VAL A 80 7.76 5.83 9.06
CA VAL A 80 6.67 5.74 8.09
C VAL A 80 7.10 4.93 6.86
N ILE A 81 8.30 5.16 6.33
CA ILE A 81 8.83 4.40 5.18
C ILE A 81 8.95 2.91 5.52
N ARG A 82 9.47 2.57 6.72
CA ARG A 82 9.57 1.18 7.20
C ARG A 82 8.19 0.53 7.34
N ALA A 83 7.24 1.24 7.95
CA ALA A 83 5.87 0.76 8.12
C ALA A 83 5.16 0.54 6.77
N TYR A 84 5.31 1.48 5.84
CA TYR A 84 4.73 1.35 4.50
C TYR A 84 5.38 0.22 3.70
N TRP A 85 6.69 0.01 3.84
CA TRP A 85 7.37 -1.13 3.21
C TRP A 85 6.86 -2.47 3.78
N LEU A 86 6.75 -2.60 5.10
CA LEU A 86 6.19 -3.81 5.73
C LEU A 86 4.77 -4.07 5.24
N PHE A 87 3.92 -3.06 5.24
CA PHE A 87 2.58 -3.16 4.69
C PHE A 87 2.59 -3.62 3.23
N SER A 88 3.42 -2.98 2.40
CA SER A 88 3.54 -3.29 0.97
C SER A 88 3.97 -4.74 0.74
N LEU A 89 4.88 -5.26 1.57
CA LEU A 89 5.32 -6.66 1.52
C LEU A 89 4.15 -7.63 1.71
N PHE A 90 3.32 -7.41 2.72
CA PHE A 90 2.14 -8.25 2.96
C PHE A 90 1.08 -8.04 1.89
N HIS A 91 0.76 -6.79 1.57
CA HIS A 91 -0.31 -6.44 0.64
C HIS A 91 0.02 -6.91 -0.78
N PHE A 92 1.11 -6.41 -1.39
CA PHE A 92 1.49 -6.81 -2.74
C PHE A 92 2.00 -8.25 -2.82
N GLY A 93 2.61 -8.77 -1.76
CA GLY A 93 3.00 -10.18 -1.68
C GLY A 93 1.80 -11.12 -1.75
N ALA A 94 0.74 -10.82 -1.00
CA ALA A 94 -0.52 -11.58 -1.07
C ALA A 94 -1.16 -11.49 -2.45
N PHE A 95 -1.21 -10.30 -3.05
CA PHE A 95 -1.72 -10.13 -4.43
C PHE A 95 -0.90 -10.90 -5.45
N TRP A 96 0.43 -10.80 -5.40
CA TRP A 96 1.34 -11.51 -6.29
C TRP A 96 1.18 -13.02 -6.15
N PHE A 97 1.15 -13.56 -4.93
CA PHE A 97 0.94 -14.98 -4.68
C PHE A 97 -0.38 -15.46 -5.30
N TRP A 98 -1.48 -14.77 -4.99
CA TRP A 98 -2.80 -15.13 -5.51
C TRP A 98 -2.91 -15.01 -7.04
N HIS A 99 -2.24 -14.04 -7.65
CA HIS A 99 -2.26 -13.87 -9.11
C HIS A 99 -1.38 -14.87 -9.86
N ASN A 100 -0.41 -15.51 -9.19
CA ASN A 100 0.43 -16.55 -9.80
C ASN A 100 -0.08 -17.96 -9.53
N VAL A 101 -0.78 -18.18 -8.42
CA VAL A 101 -1.34 -19.49 -8.03
C VAL A 101 -2.80 -19.64 -8.50
N GLY A 102 -3.53 -18.54 -8.65
CA GLY A 102 -4.89 -18.50 -9.23
C GLY A 102 -4.91 -18.33 -10.75
N ASP A 103 -6.10 -18.04 -11.31
CA ASP A 103 -6.27 -17.78 -12.74
C ASP A 103 -5.39 -16.61 -13.22
N ARG A 104 -4.66 -16.81 -14.32
CA ARG A 104 -3.69 -15.86 -14.88
C ARG A 104 -4.34 -14.50 -15.20
N HIS A 105 -4.21 -13.55 -14.29
CA HIS A 105 -4.58 -12.15 -14.52
C HIS A 105 -3.56 -11.42 -15.40
N ARG A 106 -4.04 -10.51 -16.26
CA ARG A 106 -3.23 -9.74 -17.23
C ARG A 106 -2.19 -8.78 -16.61
N ASN A 107 -2.27 -8.48 -15.30
CA ASN A 107 -1.49 -7.40 -14.67
C ASN A 107 -0.54 -7.86 -13.53
N GLY A 108 -0.08 -9.11 -13.54
CA GLY A 108 0.79 -9.64 -12.49
C GLY A 108 2.05 -8.80 -12.21
N LEU A 109 2.66 -8.20 -13.24
CA LEU A 109 3.93 -7.45 -13.13
C LEU A 109 3.85 -6.16 -12.31
N MET A 110 2.64 -5.63 -12.06
CA MET A 110 2.48 -4.41 -11.27
C MET A 110 2.88 -4.61 -9.80
N TYR A 111 2.57 -5.79 -9.22
CA TYR A 111 2.89 -6.11 -7.83
C TYR A 111 4.41 -6.20 -7.54
N PRO A 112 5.23 -6.93 -8.31
CA PRO A 112 6.67 -6.97 -8.10
C PRO A 112 7.32 -5.62 -8.42
N ALA A 113 6.81 -4.85 -9.39
CA ALA A 113 7.28 -3.49 -9.64
C ALA A 113 7.03 -2.57 -8.42
N ALA A 114 5.84 -2.64 -7.81
CA ALA A 114 5.53 -1.91 -6.59
C ALA A 114 6.44 -2.34 -5.42
N MET A 115 6.72 -3.64 -5.28
CA MET A 115 7.65 -4.17 -4.28
C MET A 115 9.09 -3.69 -4.47
N ILE A 116 9.58 -3.63 -5.72
CA ILE A 116 10.90 -3.08 -6.03
C ILE A 116 10.96 -1.60 -5.64
N ALA A 117 9.94 -0.82 -5.99
CA ALA A 117 9.88 0.61 -5.70
C ALA A 117 9.88 0.90 -4.18
N THR A 118 9.06 0.18 -3.41
CA THR A 118 9.00 0.36 -1.95
C THR A 118 10.29 -0.11 -1.27
N THR A 119 10.92 -1.17 -1.77
CA THR A 119 12.22 -1.65 -1.27
C THR A 119 13.35 -0.67 -1.57
N ALA A 120 13.38 -0.09 -2.77
CA ALA A 120 14.34 0.95 -3.12
C ALA A 120 14.19 2.18 -2.19
N ALA A 121 12.96 2.61 -1.90
CA ALA A 121 12.69 3.70 -0.97
C ALA A 121 13.14 3.37 0.46
N LEU A 122 12.91 2.14 0.94
CA LEU A 122 13.42 1.68 2.24
C LEU A 122 14.95 1.79 2.31
N LEU A 123 15.65 1.25 1.31
CA LEU A 123 17.12 1.23 1.29
C LEU A 123 17.72 2.64 1.19
N ALA A 124 17.07 3.54 0.46
CA ALA A 124 17.55 4.90 0.24
C ALA A 124 17.22 5.83 1.42
N TRP A 125 16.03 5.71 2.01
CA TRP A 125 15.46 6.74 2.90
C TRP A 125 14.90 6.20 4.21
N GLY A 126 14.81 4.88 4.37
CA GLY A 126 14.31 4.22 5.58
C GLY A 126 15.39 3.91 6.62
N LYS A 127 16.65 4.28 6.39
CA LYS A 127 17.74 4.13 7.38
C LYS A 127 17.71 5.29 8.36
#